data_AF-A0A1G8BUP6-F1
#
_entry.id   AF-A0A1G8BUP6-F1
#
_cell.length_a   1.000
_cell.length_b   1.000
_cell.length_c   1.000
_cell.angle_alpha   90.00
_cell.angle_beta   90.00
_cell.angle_gamma   90.00
#
_symmetry.space_group_name_H-M   'P 1'
#
loop_
_entity.id
_entity.type
_entity.pdbx_description
1 polymer ?
#
loop_
_entity_poly.entity_id
_entity_poly.type
_entity_poly.pdbx_seq_one_letter_code
_entity_poly.pdbx_strand_id
1 'polypeptide(L)'
;MADEAQAPEEVAAPAPDTGNEKADKKAEKEAKKEAKKAEKERRKEAKKNGEVLPEDEERLGIGGGIIMAFVVLLIIMIWLVIFAFLVKMDVGGFGSSILFPVLKDVPYVNQILPGIEEYLPQEEEDNPYSQYDTVEKAIERIKELETEIEELKTKGNENSDYITELEAASAELAEYKANEAAFEELKEKFYEEVVFSDNAPDINEYKTYYESIEPDNAAAIYKQVISQLQTDQEIEDYVKTYTSMKAKNAAAIFDEMSDDYDLVCEILQAMDASTRSSILSAMDAKNAAILTKMMEP
;
A
#
# COMPACT_ATOMS: atom_id res chain seq x y z
N MET A 1 -36.62 -42.92 -27.66
CA MET A 1 -38.02 -42.44 -27.67
C MET A 1 -38.86 -43.69 -27.41
N ALA A 2 -39.37 -44.00 -26.20
CA ALA A 2 -40.19 -43.23 -25.20
C ALA A 2 -41.61 -43.89 -25.12
N ASP A 3 -42.44 -44.06 -24.06
CA ASP A 3 -42.57 -43.84 -22.57
C ASP A 3 -43.84 -44.64 -22.03
N GLU A 4 -44.36 -44.82 -20.78
CA GLU A 4 -43.90 -44.99 -19.34
C GLU A 4 -44.98 -45.75 -18.45
N ALA A 5 -45.37 -45.35 -17.20
CA ALA A 5 -46.21 -46.12 -16.19
C ALA A 5 -47.13 -45.24 -15.26
N GLN A 6 -47.85 -45.58 -14.14
CA GLN A 6 -48.13 -46.76 -13.23
C GLN A 6 -49.46 -46.53 -12.36
N ALA A 7 -49.94 -47.43 -11.45
CA ALA A 7 -51.23 -47.27 -10.66
C ALA A 7 -51.40 -48.02 -9.26
N PRO A 8 -52.38 -47.68 -8.33
CA PRO A 8 -52.65 -48.28 -6.98
C PRO A 8 -54.14 -48.58 -6.52
N GLU A 9 -54.44 -49.27 -5.37
CA GLU A 9 -55.84 -49.53 -4.80
C GLU A 9 -56.00 -50.10 -3.31
N GLU A 10 -57.22 -50.13 -2.65
CA GLU A 10 -57.61 -50.73 -1.28
C GLU A 10 -59.19 -51.02 -1.10
N VAL A 11 -60.05 -51.23 -0.02
CA VAL A 11 -60.25 -51.01 1.50
C VAL A 11 -61.35 -51.98 2.16
N ALA A 12 -61.59 -52.07 3.53
CA ALA A 12 -62.62 -52.89 4.29
C ALA A 12 -62.97 -52.41 5.79
N ALA A 13 -63.91 -52.88 6.72
CA ALA A 13 -65.23 -53.60 6.79
C ALA A 13 -66.11 -53.45 8.17
N PRO A 14 -66.63 -54.44 9.03
CA PRO A 14 -67.95 -54.35 9.80
C PRO A 14 -68.08 -54.75 11.36
N ALA A 15 -69.29 -54.74 12.03
CA ALA A 15 -69.54 -55.02 13.52
C ALA A 15 -70.99 -55.49 14.05
N PRO A 16 -71.24 -55.90 15.36
CA PRO A 16 -72.49 -56.55 15.95
C PRO A 16 -73.08 -56.09 17.38
N ASP A 17 -74.16 -56.73 17.96
CA ASP A 17 -74.87 -56.41 19.28
C ASP A 17 -75.74 -57.55 20.00
N THR A 18 -76.14 -57.49 21.31
CA THR A 18 -77.07 -58.42 22.11
C THR A 18 -77.68 -57.93 23.50
N GLY A 19 -78.75 -58.56 24.10
CA GLY A 19 -79.25 -58.33 25.52
C GLY A 19 -80.46 -59.17 26.11
N ASN A 20 -80.76 -59.19 27.46
CA ASN A 20 -81.85 -59.99 28.14
C ASN A 20 -82.20 -59.64 29.67
N GLU A 21 -83.43 -59.89 30.23
CA GLU A 21 -83.88 -59.51 31.65
C GLU A 21 -85.20 -60.22 32.23
N LYS A 22 -85.56 -60.21 33.57
CA LYS A 22 -86.72 -60.97 34.25
C LYS A 22 -87.60 -60.33 35.43
N ALA A 23 -87.89 -61.00 36.60
CA ALA A 23 -89.18 -60.98 37.39
C ALA A 23 -89.27 -60.25 38.77
N ASP A 24 -88.15 -59.81 39.32
CA ASP A 24 -87.96 -59.40 40.73
C ASP A 24 -88.55 -58.00 41.07
N LYS A 25 -89.13 -57.37 40.05
CA LYS A 25 -89.58 -55.97 39.91
C LYS A 25 -90.68 -55.47 40.86
N LYS A 26 -91.20 -56.31 41.77
CA LYS A 26 -92.25 -55.91 42.73
C LYS A 26 -91.69 -55.56 44.10
N ALA A 27 -90.92 -56.44 44.73
CA ALA A 27 -90.33 -56.20 46.05
C ALA A 27 -89.39 -54.97 46.04
N GLU A 28 -88.62 -54.84 44.95
CA GLU A 28 -87.72 -53.71 44.68
C GLU A 28 -88.44 -52.33 44.75
N LYS A 29 -89.73 -52.26 44.38
CA LYS A 29 -90.49 -51.00 44.31
C LYS A 29 -90.97 -50.48 45.65
N GLU A 30 -91.08 -51.32 46.67
CA GLU A 30 -91.50 -50.90 48.02
C GLU A 30 -90.27 -50.48 48.83
N ALA A 31 -89.19 -51.26 48.80
CA ALA A 31 -87.89 -50.85 49.34
C ALA A 31 -87.41 -49.49 48.75
N LYS A 32 -87.53 -49.29 47.43
CA LYS A 32 -87.20 -48.00 46.78
C LYS A 32 -88.12 -46.83 47.15
N LYS A 33 -89.28 -47.05 47.77
CA LYS A 33 -90.14 -45.98 48.30
C LYS A 33 -89.75 -45.56 49.71
N GLU A 34 -89.38 -46.50 50.56
CA GLU A 34 -88.97 -46.22 51.94
C GLU A 34 -87.58 -45.59 51.99
N ALA A 35 -86.62 -46.13 51.24
CA ALA A 35 -85.29 -45.52 51.08
C ALA A 35 -85.38 -44.05 50.62
N LYS A 36 -86.24 -43.75 49.63
CA LYS A 36 -86.46 -42.39 49.11
C LYS A 36 -87.22 -41.45 50.05
N LYS A 37 -87.76 -41.93 51.18
CA LYS A 37 -88.24 -41.07 52.27
C LYS A 37 -87.08 -40.73 53.21
N ALA A 38 -86.37 -41.74 53.70
CA ALA A 38 -85.23 -41.56 54.59
C ALA A 38 -84.12 -40.68 53.98
N GLU A 39 -83.80 -40.89 52.70
CA GLU A 39 -82.87 -40.06 51.91
C GLU A 39 -83.29 -38.57 51.92
N LYS A 40 -84.59 -38.29 51.74
CA LYS A 40 -85.14 -36.93 51.71
C LYS A 40 -85.21 -36.26 53.08
N GLU A 41 -85.25 -37.04 54.15
CA GLU A 41 -85.22 -36.52 55.52
C GLU A 41 -83.78 -36.20 55.93
N ARG A 42 -82.82 -37.12 55.70
CA ARG A 42 -81.38 -36.83 55.88
C ARG A 42 -80.92 -35.62 55.04
N ARG A 43 -81.36 -35.49 53.78
CA ARG A 43 -81.05 -34.35 52.91
C ARG A 43 -81.66 -33.02 53.36
N LYS A 44 -82.70 -33.02 54.23
CA LYS A 44 -83.22 -31.80 54.87
C LYS A 44 -82.44 -31.43 56.12
N GLU A 45 -82.04 -32.42 56.91
CA GLU A 45 -81.28 -32.21 58.15
C GLU A 45 -79.86 -31.72 57.87
N ALA A 46 -79.13 -32.39 56.96
CA ALA A 46 -77.78 -31.99 56.55
C ALA A 46 -77.74 -30.54 56.04
N LYS A 47 -78.69 -30.15 55.17
CA LYS A 47 -78.83 -28.78 54.66
C LYS A 47 -79.22 -27.74 55.72
N LYS A 48 -79.76 -28.15 56.86
CA LYS A 48 -80.08 -27.25 57.98
C LYS A 48 -78.90 -27.08 58.95
N ASN A 49 -78.05 -28.09 59.08
CA ASN A 49 -76.84 -28.06 59.90
C ASN A 49 -75.60 -27.52 59.15
N GLY A 50 -75.68 -27.35 57.82
CA GLY A 50 -74.54 -26.97 56.99
C GLY A 50 -73.54 -28.11 56.73
N GLU A 51 -73.99 -29.36 56.93
CA GLU A 51 -73.18 -30.56 56.80
C GLU A 51 -73.24 -31.07 55.36
N VAL A 52 -72.07 -31.27 54.73
CA VAL A 52 -71.97 -31.75 53.34
C VAL A 52 -72.18 -33.27 53.33
N LEU A 53 -73.01 -33.77 52.40
CA LEU A 53 -73.25 -35.21 52.25
C LEU A 53 -72.24 -35.81 51.26
N PRO A 54 -71.75 -37.04 51.47
CA PRO A 54 -70.82 -37.69 50.54
C PRO A 54 -71.41 -37.92 49.13
N GLU A 55 -72.74 -37.90 48.99
CA GLU A 55 -73.41 -37.92 47.68
C GLU A 55 -73.13 -36.68 46.81
N ASP A 56 -72.68 -35.56 47.39
CA ASP A 56 -72.31 -34.36 46.63
C ASP A 56 -70.96 -34.56 45.90
N GLU A 57 -70.13 -35.52 46.32
CA GLU A 57 -68.92 -35.97 45.58
C GLU A 57 -69.28 -36.97 44.48
N GLU A 58 -70.13 -37.96 44.77
CA GLU A 58 -70.55 -38.99 43.79
C GLU A 58 -71.41 -38.44 42.63
N ARG A 59 -71.82 -37.16 42.68
CA ARG A 59 -72.59 -36.51 41.60
C ARG A 59 -71.74 -36.14 40.37
N LEU A 60 -70.43 -36.42 40.37
CA LEU A 60 -69.54 -36.26 39.19
C LEU A 60 -69.53 -37.46 38.22
N GLY A 61 -70.55 -38.32 38.23
CA GLY A 61 -70.70 -39.41 37.25
C GLY A 61 -70.67 -38.97 35.78
N ILE A 62 -69.50 -39.10 35.14
CA ILE A 62 -69.17 -38.97 33.71
C ILE A 62 -69.45 -37.59 33.07
N GLY A 63 -70.69 -37.08 33.15
CA GLY A 63 -71.04 -35.74 32.67
C GLY A 63 -70.31 -34.61 33.42
N GLY A 64 -70.02 -34.83 34.72
CA GLY A 64 -69.25 -33.90 35.53
C GLY A 64 -67.82 -33.68 35.00
N GLY A 65 -67.16 -34.76 34.56
CA GLY A 65 -65.83 -34.68 33.94
C GLY A 65 -65.81 -33.90 32.64
N ILE A 66 -66.82 -34.06 31.78
CA ILE A 66 -66.94 -33.33 30.51
C ILE A 66 -67.23 -31.84 30.75
N ILE A 67 -68.11 -31.51 31.71
CA ILE A 67 -68.38 -30.12 32.09
C ILE A 67 -67.13 -29.46 32.70
N MET A 68 -66.41 -30.17 33.58
CA MET A 68 -65.16 -29.67 34.17
C MET A 68 -64.08 -29.48 33.09
N ALA A 69 -63.95 -30.41 32.14
CA ALA A 69 -63.05 -30.26 31.00
C ALA A 69 -63.41 -29.06 30.11
N PHE A 70 -64.71 -28.81 29.88
CA PHE A 70 -65.16 -27.61 29.17
C PHE A 70 -64.86 -26.31 29.93
N VAL A 71 -65.04 -26.28 31.25
CA VAL A 71 -64.69 -25.12 32.08
C VAL A 71 -63.18 -24.88 32.09
N VAL A 72 -62.37 -25.93 32.23
CA VAL A 72 -60.90 -25.84 32.16
C VAL A 72 -60.44 -25.37 30.76
N LEU A 73 -61.01 -25.91 29.69
CA LEU A 73 -60.72 -25.49 28.32
C LEU A 73 -61.11 -24.02 28.08
N LEU A 74 -62.26 -23.58 28.61
CA LEU A 74 -62.71 -22.19 28.50
C LEU A 74 -61.79 -21.23 29.29
N ILE A 75 -61.33 -21.63 30.49
CA ILE A 75 -60.32 -20.89 31.27
C ILE A 75 -59.00 -20.80 30.49
N ILE A 76 -58.52 -21.90 29.91
CA ILE A 76 -57.32 -21.92 29.04
C ILE A 76 -57.52 -21.01 27.83
N MET A 77 -58.70 -21.01 27.20
CA MET A 77 -59.01 -20.18 26.04
C MET A 77 -59.03 -18.69 26.38
N ILE A 78 -59.57 -18.30 27.54
CA ILE A 78 -59.47 -16.93 28.06
C ILE A 78 -58.01 -16.56 28.33
N TRP A 79 -57.22 -17.47 28.92
CA TRP A 79 -55.80 -17.23 29.20
C TRP A 79 -54.99 -17.07 27.91
N LEU A 80 -55.27 -17.86 26.87
CA LEU A 80 -54.68 -17.74 25.54
C LEU A 80 -55.08 -16.43 24.83
N VAL A 81 -56.32 -15.96 24.99
CA VAL A 81 -56.74 -14.64 24.48
C VAL A 81 -55.99 -13.51 25.18
N ILE A 82 -55.85 -13.57 26.51
CA ILE A 82 -55.07 -12.57 27.28
C ILE A 82 -53.59 -12.64 26.87
N PHE A 83 -53.02 -13.83 26.72
CA PHE A 83 -51.63 -14.03 26.30
C PHE A 83 -51.38 -13.49 24.89
N ALA A 84 -52.27 -13.80 23.92
CA ALA A 84 -52.21 -13.24 22.57
C ALA A 84 -52.32 -11.70 22.56
N PHE A 85 -53.10 -11.12 23.48
CA PHE A 85 -53.20 -9.66 23.63
C PHE A 85 -51.93 -9.05 24.24
N LEU A 86 -51.32 -9.69 25.25
CA LEU A 86 -50.03 -9.28 25.83
C LEU A 86 -48.90 -9.33 24.81
N VAL A 87 -48.87 -10.38 23.98
CA VAL A 87 -47.93 -10.52 22.86
C VAL A 87 -48.18 -9.46 21.80
N LYS A 88 -49.43 -9.28 21.33
CA LYS A 88 -49.74 -8.37 20.21
C LYS A 88 -49.68 -6.89 20.57
N MET A 89 -49.85 -6.52 21.85
CA MET A 89 -49.59 -5.17 22.37
C MET A 89 -48.15 -4.98 22.90
N ASP A 90 -47.30 -6.00 22.77
CA ASP A 90 -45.91 -6.04 23.26
C ASP A 90 -45.71 -5.49 24.68
N VAL A 91 -46.54 -5.94 25.63
CA VAL A 91 -46.60 -5.36 26.98
C VAL A 91 -45.28 -5.59 27.73
N GLY A 92 -44.44 -4.56 27.76
CA GLY A 92 -43.11 -4.59 28.36
C GLY A 92 -42.03 -5.26 27.50
N GLY A 93 -42.23 -5.38 26.18
CA GLY A 93 -41.25 -6.02 25.28
C GLY A 93 -41.31 -7.55 25.24
N PHE A 94 -42.35 -8.16 25.84
CA PHE A 94 -42.45 -9.62 25.97
C PHE A 94 -42.65 -10.36 24.64
N GLY A 95 -43.35 -9.75 23.68
CA GLY A 95 -43.52 -10.29 22.33
C GLY A 95 -42.26 -10.15 21.49
N SER A 96 -41.69 -8.95 21.45
CA SER A 96 -40.52 -8.60 20.63
C SER A 96 -39.21 -9.17 21.16
N SER A 97 -38.94 -9.06 22.46
CA SER A 97 -37.60 -9.31 23.02
C SER A 97 -37.40 -10.75 23.53
N ILE A 98 -38.47 -11.52 23.70
CA ILE A 98 -38.41 -12.87 24.32
C ILE A 98 -39.01 -13.94 23.40
N LEU A 99 -40.20 -13.72 22.85
CA LEU A 99 -40.88 -14.73 22.02
C LEU A 99 -40.43 -14.73 20.56
N PHE A 100 -40.23 -13.55 19.95
CA PHE A 100 -39.80 -13.43 18.56
C PHE A 100 -38.55 -14.27 18.20
N PRO A 101 -37.40 -14.18 18.91
CA PRO A 101 -36.20 -14.95 18.54
C PRO A 101 -36.35 -16.47 18.69
N VAL A 102 -37.36 -16.95 19.42
CA VAL A 102 -37.63 -18.39 19.65
C VAL A 102 -38.69 -18.93 18.68
N LEU A 103 -39.60 -18.08 18.18
CA LEU A 103 -40.78 -18.49 17.40
C LEU A 103 -40.80 -17.99 15.95
N LYS A 104 -39.85 -17.14 15.53
CA LYS A 104 -39.78 -16.61 14.15
C LYS A 104 -39.80 -17.68 13.06
N ASP A 105 -39.17 -18.83 13.32
CA ASP A 105 -39.01 -19.94 12.37
C ASP A 105 -40.21 -20.92 12.36
N VAL A 106 -41.27 -20.62 13.12
CA VAL A 106 -42.46 -21.47 13.20
C VAL A 106 -43.56 -20.93 12.26
N PRO A 107 -43.96 -21.69 11.22
CA PRO A 107 -44.96 -21.24 10.27
C PRO A 107 -46.32 -20.97 10.94
N TYR A 108 -47.07 -20.01 10.39
CA TYR A 108 -48.31 -19.44 10.92
C TYR A 108 -48.20 -18.71 12.28
N VAL A 109 -47.36 -19.15 13.22
CA VAL A 109 -47.17 -18.49 14.52
C VAL A 109 -46.59 -17.10 14.38
N ASN A 110 -45.65 -16.90 13.43
CA ASN A 110 -45.03 -15.61 13.14
C ASN A 110 -46.08 -14.49 12.90
N GLN A 111 -47.22 -14.79 12.25
CA GLN A 111 -48.30 -13.81 11.95
C GLN A 111 -48.99 -13.18 13.17
N ILE A 112 -48.81 -13.73 14.37
CA ILE A 112 -49.44 -13.24 15.60
C ILE A 112 -48.53 -12.22 16.32
N LEU A 113 -47.22 -12.29 16.08
CA LEU A 113 -46.22 -11.41 16.69
C LEU A 113 -46.38 -9.95 16.21
N PRO A 114 -46.05 -8.95 17.04
CA PRO A 114 -45.86 -7.58 16.60
C PRO A 114 -44.51 -7.42 15.87
N GLY A 115 -44.37 -6.41 15.01
CA GLY A 115 -43.08 -6.01 14.42
C GLY A 115 -42.54 -6.90 13.30
N ILE A 116 -43.34 -7.78 12.71
CA ILE A 116 -42.91 -8.70 11.64
C ILE A 116 -42.27 -7.94 10.46
N GLU A 117 -42.84 -6.82 10.04
CA GLU A 117 -42.34 -6.00 8.92
C GLU A 117 -41.12 -5.12 9.28
N GLU A 118 -40.74 -5.06 10.56
CA GLU A 118 -39.57 -4.32 11.07
C GLU A 118 -38.39 -5.25 11.41
N TYR A 119 -38.65 -6.56 11.54
CA TYR A 119 -37.67 -7.61 11.85
C TYR A 119 -37.68 -8.81 10.90
N LEU A 120 -38.48 -8.80 9.83
CA LEU A 120 -38.14 -9.49 8.60
C LEU A 120 -36.82 -8.89 8.10
N PRO A 121 -35.73 -9.67 7.98
CA PRO A 121 -34.54 -9.16 7.33
C PRO A 121 -34.88 -8.75 5.88
N GLN A 122 -34.34 -7.63 5.43
CA GLN A 122 -34.24 -7.32 4.00
C GLN A 122 -33.21 -8.28 3.38
N GLU A 123 -33.61 -9.53 3.17
CA GLU A 123 -32.74 -10.52 2.54
C GLU A 123 -32.53 -10.13 1.06
N GLU A 124 -31.25 -9.95 0.72
CA GLU A 124 -30.71 -9.81 -0.65
C GLU A 124 -30.85 -8.45 -1.38
N GLU A 125 -30.69 -7.31 -0.68
CA GLU A 125 -30.19 -6.07 -1.33
C GLU A 125 -28.74 -5.66 -0.96
N ASP A 126 -28.17 -6.09 0.18
CA ASP A 126 -26.80 -5.75 0.61
C ASP A 126 -25.90 -6.98 0.83
N ASN A 127 -25.99 -7.96 -0.08
CA ASN A 127 -24.94 -8.95 -0.28
C ASN A 127 -24.15 -8.56 -1.54
N PRO A 128 -22.93 -7.99 -1.44
CA PRO A 128 -22.16 -7.54 -2.60
C PRO A 128 -21.70 -8.68 -3.55
N TYR A 129 -22.06 -9.92 -3.24
CA TYR A 129 -21.83 -11.09 -4.10
C TYR A 129 -23.10 -11.63 -4.78
N SER A 130 -24.31 -11.15 -4.46
CA SER A 130 -25.56 -11.61 -5.12
C SER A 130 -25.54 -11.33 -6.63
N GLN A 131 -24.89 -10.25 -7.04
CA GLN A 131 -24.68 -9.87 -8.43
C GLN A 131 -23.95 -10.91 -9.31
N TYR A 132 -23.34 -11.95 -8.72
CA TYR A 132 -22.64 -13.04 -9.42
C TYR A 132 -23.48 -14.34 -9.45
N ASP A 133 -24.77 -14.25 -9.84
CA ASP A 133 -25.73 -15.37 -9.89
C ASP A 133 -25.24 -16.61 -10.69
N THR A 134 -24.28 -16.42 -11.60
CA THR A 134 -23.74 -17.48 -12.45
C THR A 134 -22.22 -17.58 -12.33
N VAL A 135 -21.73 -18.81 -12.50
CA VAL A 135 -20.28 -19.12 -12.51
C VAL A 135 -19.55 -18.33 -13.59
N GLU A 136 -20.21 -18.03 -14.71
CA GLU A 136 -19.63 -17.24 -15.81
C GLU A 136 -19.38 -15.78 -15.42
N LYS A 137 -20.30 -15.12 -14.70
CA LYS A 137 -20.06 -13.78 -14.14
C LYS A 137 -18.88 -13.77 -13.15
N ALA A 138 -18.76 -14.81 -12.33
CA ALA A 138 -17.64 -14.94 -11.39
C ALA A 138 -16.30 -15.12 -12.13
N ILE A 139 -16.27 -15.92 -13.21
CA ILE A 139 -15.09 -16.10 -14.07
C ILE A 139 -14.73 -14.81 -14.82
N GLU A 140 -15.73 -14.03 -15.26
CA GLU A 140 -15.51 -12.73 -15.90
C GLU A 140 -14.87 -11.73 -14.92
N ARG A 141 -15.40 -11.61 -13.69
CA ARG A 141 -14.79 -10.76 -12.66
C ARG A 141 -13.40 -11.24 -12.21
N ILE A 142 -13.13 -12.55 -12.21
CA ILE A 142 -11.77 -13.07 -11.96
C ILE A 142 -10.81 -12.59 -13.04
N LYS A 143 -11.16 -12.69 -14.33
CA LYS A 143 -10.31 -12.20 -15.43
C LYS A 143 -10.10 -10.69 -15.41
N GLU A 144 -11.13 -9.94 -15.03
CA GLU A 144 -11.03 -8.48 -14.84
C GLU A 144 -10.01 -8.15 -13.74
N LEU A 145 -10.09 -8.83 -12.59
CA LEU A 145 -9.14 -8.69 -11.49
C LEU A 145 -7.72 -9.19 -11.84
N GLU A 146 -7.59 -10.27 -12.61
CA GLU A 146 -6.29 -10.74 -13.12
C GLU A 146 -5.66 -9.67 -14.04
N THR A 147 -6.46 -9.04 -14.90
CA THR A 147 -6.02 -7.95 -15.79
C THR A 147 -5.64 -6.69 -14.99
N GLU A 148 -6.44 -6.31 -13.98
CA GLU A 148 -6.16 -5.19 -13.08
C GLU A 148 -4.85 -5.43 -12.30
N ILE A 149 -4.60 -6.67 -11.85
CA ILE A 149 -3.36 -7.06 -11.18
C ILE A 149 -2.16 -7.02 -12.14
N GLU A 150 -2.29 -7.45 -13.39
CA GLU A 150 -1.22 -7.33 -14.40
C GLU A 150 -0.92 -5.86 -14.76
N GLU A 151 -1.94 -5.01 -14.89
CA GLU A 151 -1.77 -3.56 -15.08
C GLU A 151 -1.09 -2.89 -13.87
N LEU A 152 -1.55 -3.18 -12.65
CA LEU A 152 -0.96 -2.62 -11.42
C LEU A 152 0.48 -3.10 -11.20
N LYS A 153 0.78 -4.35 -11.54
CA LYS A 153 2.15 -4.90 -11.51
C LYS A 153 3.04 -4.25 -12.56
N THR A 154 2.52 -4.00 -13.76
CA THR A 154 3.26 -3.30 -14.83
C THR A 154 3.59 -1.87 -14.40
N LYS A 155 2.59 -1.10 -13.95
CA LYS A 155 2.76 0.26 -13.39
C LYS A 155 3.67 0.27 -12.16
N GLY A 156 3.66 -0.80 -11.36
CA GLY A 156 4.57 -0.99 -10.23
C GLY A 156 6.04 -1.15 -10.66
N ASN A 157 6.28 -1.93 -11.72
CA ASN A 157 7.62 -2.07 -12.31
C ASN A 157 8.08 -0.74 -12.95
N GLU A 158 7.24 -0.09 -13.76
CA GLU A 158 7.55 1.20 -14.40
C GLU A 158 7.93 2.28 -13.38
N ASN A 159 7.20 2.35 -12.25
CA ASN A 159 7.55 3.23 -11.14
C ASN A 159 8.87 2.84 -10.45
N SER A 160 9.16 1.54 -10.33
CA SER A 160 10.44 1.05 -9.76
C SER A 160 11.62 1.43 -10.65
N ASP A 161 11.49 1.22 -11.96
CA ASP A 161 12.53 1.56 -12.95
C ASP A 161 12.80 3.08 -12.93
N TYR A 162 11.73 3.89 -12.95
CA TYR A 162 11.84 5.35 -12.85
C TYR A 162 12.47 5.83 -11.53
N ILE A 163 12.18 5.17 -10.40
CA ILE A 163 12.85 5.46 -9.12
C ILE A 163 14.37 5.18 -9.25
N THR A 164 14.77 4.04 -9.84
CA THR A 164 16.20 3.73 -10.00
C THR A 164 16.92 4.67 -10.97
N GLU A 165 16.25 5.14 -12.03
CA GLU A 165 16.77 6.17 -12.93
C GLU A 165 16.96 7.52 -12.19
N LEU A 166 15.97 7.91 -11.37
CA LEU A 166 16.02 9.14 -10.60
C LEU A 166 17.07 9.11 -9.48
N GLU A 167 17.27 7.96 -8.84
CA GLU A 167 18.36 7.74 -7.87
C GLU A 167 19.74 7.81 -8.53
N ALA A 168 19.91 7.19 -9.71
CA ALA A 168 21.15 7.26 -10.48
C ALA A 168 21.47 8.70 -10.93
N ALA A 169 20.49 9.42 -11.50
CA ALA A 169 20.65 10.82 -11.91
C ALA A 169 20.92 11.75 -10.71
N SER A 170 20.37 11.44 -9.53
CA SER A 170 20.66 12.18 -8.29
C SER A 170 22.10 11.95 -7.81
N ALA A 171 22.62 10.73 -7.92
CA ALA A 171 24.00 10.41 -7.60
C ALA A 171 25.00 11.08 -8.57
N GLU A 172 24.74 11.00 -9.88
CA GLU A 172 25.53 11.68 -10.92
C GLU A 172 25.54 13.20 -10.70
N LEU A 173 24.38 13.81 -10.41
CA LEU A 173 24.27 15.24 -10.10
C LEU A 173 25.00 15.63 -8.79
N ALA A 174 25.13 14.72 -7.83
CA ALA A 174 25.92 14.95 -6.61
C ALA A 174 27.43 14.92 -6.91
N GLU A 175 27.88 14.00 -7.76
CA GLU A 175 29.27 13.94 -8.23
C GLU A 175 29.66 15.18 -9.04
N TYR A 176 28.83 15.61 -10.00
CA TYR A 176 29.06 16.85 -10.74
C TYR A 176 29.22 18.07 -9.83
N LYS A 177 28.39 18.21 -8.78
CA LYS A 177 28.48 19.32 -7.82
C LYS A 177 29.73 19.26 -6.94
N ALA A 178 30.18 18.05 -6.58
CA ALA A 178 31.45 17.89 -5.86
C ALA A 178 32.63 18.28 -6.74
N ASN A 179 32.62 17.88 -8.01
CA ASN A 179 33.65 18.23 -8.99
C ASN A 179 33.64 19.73 -9.35
N GLU A 180 32.47 20.35 -9.47
CA GLU A 180 32.32 21.81 -9.67
C GLU A 180 32.90 22.60 -8.48
N ALA A 181 32.60 22.19 -7.25
CA ALA A 181 33.15 22.83 -6.04
C ALA A 181 34.68 22.66 -5.94
N ALA A 182 35.20 21.47 -6.23
CA ALA A 182 36.64 21.21 -6.24
C ALA A 182 37.38 21.98 -7.37
N PHE A 183 36.74 22.16 -8.53
CA PHE A 183 37.28 22.96 -9.63
C PHE A 183 37.32 24.46 -9.29
N GLU A 184 36.28 25.00 -8.65
CA GLU A 184 36.29 26.39 -8.19
C GLU A 184 37.32 26.63 -7.08
N GLU A 185 37.52 25.68 -6.15
CA GLU A 185 38.61 25.76 -5.14
C GLU A 185 40.00 25.72 -5.81
N LEU A 186 40.20 24.87 -6.82
CA LEU A 186 41.45 24.79 -7.58
C LEU A 186 41.72 26.08 -8.37
N LYS A 187 40.68 26.68 -8.94
CA LYS A 187 40.71 27.94 -9.69
C LYS A 187 40.96 29.15 -8.79
N GLU A 188 40.41 29.18 -7.57
CA GLU A 188 40.70 30.22 -6.58
C GLU A 188 42.18 30.16 -6.15
N LYS A 189 42.71 28.97 -5.83
CA LYS A 189 44.14 28.77 -5.57
C LYS A 189 45.02 29.18 -6.76
N PHE A 190 44.67 28.79 -7.98
CA PHE A 190 45.40 29.20 -9.18
C PHE A 190 45.44 30.73 -9.34
N TYR A 191 44.35 31.44 -9.04
CA TYR A 191 44.39 32.91 -9.06
C TYR A 191 45.23 33.50 -7.93
N GLU A 192 45.17 32.95 -6.71
CA GLU A 192 46.03 33.39 -5.60
C GLU A 192 47.53 33.15 -5.92
N GLU A 193 47.88 31.95 -6.39
CA GLU A 193 49.25 31.51 -6.68
C GLU A 193 49.85 32.16 -7.95
N VAL A 194 49.05 32.51 -8.97
CA VAL A 194 49.54 32.99 -10.28
C VAL A 194 49.26 34.47 -10.55
N VAL A 195 48.26 35.08 -9.92
CA VAL A 195 47.86 36.49 -10.16
C VAL A 195 48.16 37.41 -8.98
N PHE A 196 48.23 36.88 -7.75
CA PHE A 196 48.43 37.68 -6.53
C PHE A 196 49.75 37.41 -5.79
N SER A 197 50.57 36.49 -6.29
CA SER A 197 51.98 36.38 -5.92
C SER A 197 52.79 37.54 -6.51
N ASP A 198 53.51 38.29 -5.66
CA ASP A 198 54.36 39.43 -6.08
C ASP A 198 55.58 39.02 -6.95
N ASN A 199 55.74 37.73 -7.23
CA ASN A 199 56.56 37.20 -8.32
C ASN A 199 55.69 36.21 -9.10
N ALA A 200 55.77 36.20 -10.43
CA ALA A 200 55.20 35.11 -11.21
C ALA A 200 55.75 33.76 -10.69
N PRO A 201 54.95 32.66 -10.66
CA PRO A 201 55.32 31.46 -9.94
C PRO A 201 56.69 30.94 -10.37
N ASP A 202 57.52 30.55 -9.40
CA ASP A 202 58.78 29.89 -9.71
C ASP A 202 58.48 28.62 -10.51
N ILE A 203 59.38 28.24 -11.43
CA ILE A 203 59.11 27.13 -12.35
C ILE A 203 59.04 25.77 -11.61
N ASN A 204 59.46 25.75 -10.33
CA ASN A 204 59.25 24.67 -9.37
C ASN A 204 57.81 24.56 -8.83
N GLU A 205 57.05 25.66 -8.70
CA GLU A 205 55.61 25.61 -8.38
C GLU A 205 54.87 24.90 -9.52
N TYR A 206 55.11 25.33 -10.76
CA TYR A 206 54.54 24.68 -11.96
C TYR A 206 54.89 23.20 -12.02
N LYS A 207 56.16 22.82 -11.77
CA LYS A 207 56.56 21.41 -11.70
C LYS A 207 55.74 20.62 -10.68
N THR A 208 55.54 21.19 -9.48
CA THR A 208 54.79 20.54 -8.39
C THR A 208 53.31 20.37 -8.75
N TYR A 209 52.72 21.37 -9.42
CA TYR A 209 51.36 21.28 -9.97
C TYR A 209 51.25 20.18 -11.04
N TYR A 210 52.21 20.08 -11.98
CA TYR A 210 52.23 19.02 -12.99
C TYR A 210 52.38 17.60 -12.42
N GLU A 211 53.04 17.45 -11.27
CA GLU A 211 53.12 16.16 -10.56
C GLU A 211 51.81 15.78 -9.82
N SER A 212 50.78 16.65 -9.82
CA SER A 212 49.50 16.42 -9.13
C SER A 212 48.30 16.09 -10.04
N ILE A 213 48.43 16.25 -11.36
CA ILE A 213 47.36 16.05 -12.36
C ILE A 213 47.58 14.77 -13.21
N GLU A 214 46.59 14.38 -14.03
CA GLU A 214 46.64 13.12 -14.76
C GLU A 214 47.89 12.97 -15.67
N PRO A 215 48.58 11.82 -15.61
CA PRO A 215 49.99 11.71 -16.01
C PRO A 215 50.23 11.88 -17.51
N ASP A 216 49.29 11.43 -18.35
CA ASP A 216 49.48 11.38 -19.81
C ASP A 216 49.54 12.78 -20.44
N ASN A 217 48.77 13.74 -19.92
CA ASN A 217 48.82 15.14 -20.35
C ASN A 217 49.99 15.89 -19.70
N ALA A 218 50.27 15.63 -18.42
CA ALA A 218 51.37 16.25 -17.68
C ALA A 218 52.74 15.98 -18.34
N ALA A 219 52.98 14.73 -18.75
CA ALA A 219 54.27 14.31 -19.33
C ALA A 219 54.65 15.07 -20.61
N ALA A 220 53.66 15.40 -21.46
CA ALA A 220 53.89 16.13 -22.71
C ALA A 220 54.29 17.60 -22.44
N ILE A 221 53.57 18.28 -21.55
CA ILE A 221 53.83 19.69 -21.22
C ILE A 221 55.13 19.82 -20.41
N TYR A 222 55.35 18.95 -19.42
CA TYR A 222 56.60 18.92 -18.66
C TYR A 222 57.83 18.75 -19.57
N LYS A 223 57.76 17.86 -20.58
CA LYS A 223 58.84 17.70 -21.56
C LYS A 223 59.10 18.97 -22.36
N GLN A 224 58.05 19.72 -22.73
CA GLN A 224 58.20 20.99 -23.43
C GLN A 224 58.86 22.05 -22.54
N VAL A 225 58.42 22.19 -21.29
CA VAL A 225 58.97 23.15 -20.32
C VAL A 225 60.45 22.86 -20.02
N ILE A 226 60.82 21.60 -19.81
CA ILE A 226 62.23 21.20 -19.62
C ILE A 226 63.07 21.47 -20.87
N SER A 227 62.51 21.29 -22.07
CA SER A 227 63.21 21.61 -23.31
C SER A 227 63.44 23.12 -23.47
N GLN A 228 62.47 23.95 -23.09
CA GLN A 228 62.59 25.41 -23.12
C GLN A 228 63.63 25.89 -22.10
N LEU A 229 63.56 25.41 -20.86
CA LEU A 229 64.57 25.70 -19.82
C LEU A 229 66.00 25.33 -20.22
N GLN A 230 66.18 24.25 -21.00
CA GLN A 230 67.50 23.87 -21.53
C GLN A 230 67.98 24.86 -22.60
N THR A 231 67.12 25.26 -23.54
CA THR A 231 67.44 26.29 -24.53
C THR A 231 67.74 27.65 -23.88
N ASP A 232 66.91 28.10 -22.94
CA ASP A 232 67.12 29.37 -22.21
C ASP A 232 68.48 29.39 -21.48
N GLN A 233 68.84 28.27 -20.85
CA GLN A 233 70.13 28.15 -20.14
C GLN A 233 71.34 28.12 -21.10
N GLU A 234 71.20 27.47 -22.27
CA GLU A 234 72.22 27.48 -23.33
C GLU A 234 72.41 28.90 -23.91
N ILE A 235 71.32 29.64 -24.15
CA ILE A 235 71.36 31.05 -24.56
C ILE A 235 72.03 31.92 -23.48
N GLU A 236 71.75 31.72 -22.18
CA GLU A 236 72.43 32.46 -21.10
C GLU A 236 73.94 32.20 -21.08
N ASP A 237 74.39 30.96 -21.30
CA ASP A 237 75.81 30.61 -21.35
C ASP A 237 76.50 31.16 -22.62
N TYR A 238 75.80 31.22 -23.76
CA TYR A 238 76.28 31.96 -24.94
C TYR A 238 76.40 33.46 -24.67
N VAL A 239 75.36 34.09 -24.11
CA VAL A 239 75.37 35.51 -23.71
C VAL A 239 76.53 35.80 -22.78
N LYS A 240 76.74 34.98 -21.74
CA LYS A 240 77.86 35.11 -20.79
C LYS A 240 79.22 34.96 -21.49
N THR A 241 79.34 34.02 -22.42
CA THR A 241 80.57 33.78 -23.21
C THR A 241 80.91 34.97 -24.12
N TYR A 242 79.95 35.47 -24.90
CA TYR A 242 80.17 36.56 -25.85
C TYR A 242 80.26 37.94 -25.20
N THR A 243 79.57 38.17 -24.07
CA THR A 243 79.73 39.39 -23.25
C THR A 243 81.09 39.43 -22.53
N SER A 244 81.67 38.27 -22.21
CA SER A 244 83.00 38.18 -21.58
C SER A 244 84.18 38.46 -22.52
N MET A 245 83.94 38.59 -23.84
CA MET A 245 84.98 38.90 -24.82
C MET A 245 84.85 40.32 -25.40
N LYS A 246 85.88 40.77 -26.12
CA LYS A 246 85.84 42.07 -26.80
C LYS A 246 84.80 42.04 -27.91
N ALA A 247 83.96 43.07 -28.01
CA ALA A 247 82.87 43.13 -29.00
C ALA A 247 83.31 42.82 -30.45
N LYS A 248 84.49 43.27 -30.88
CA LYS A 248 85.05 42.95 -32.21
C LYS A 248 85.36 41.45 -32.41
N ASN A 249 85.66 40.71 -31.35
CA ASN A 249 85.87 39.26 -31.43
C ASN A 249 84.53 38.52 -31.53
N ALA A 250 83.53 38.92 -30.75
CA ALA A 250 82.18 38.35 -30.86
C ALA A 250 81.55 38.64 -32.23
N ALA A 251 81.66 39.89 -32.71
CA ALA A 251 81.24 40.30 -34.04
C ALA A 251 81.87 39.43 -35.14
N ALA A 252 83.18 39.21 -35.11
CA ALA A 252 83.89 38.37 -36.09
C ALA A 252 83.54 36.87 -36.02
N ILE A 253 82.92 36.40 -34.93
CA ILE A 253 82.38 35.03 -34.84
C ILE A 253 80.96 35.02 -35.44
N PHE A 254 80.11 35.97 -35.04
CA PHE A 254 78.74 36.12 -35.56
C PHE A 254 78.69 36.43 -37.06
N ASP A 255 79.71 37.09 -37.63
CA ASP A 255 79.82 37.33 -39.07
C ASP A 255 80.09 36.06 -39.90
N GLU A 256 80.71 35.04 -39.29
CA GLU A 256 80.97 33.74 -39.93
C GLU A 256 79.78 32.77 -39.77
N MET A 257 78.92 32.96 -38.74
CA MET A 257 77.67 32.22 -38.49
C MET A 257 76.53 32.60 -39.47
N SER A 258 76.87 32.75 -40.75
CA SER A 258 75.97 33.24 -41.80
C SER A 258 74.92 32.23 -42.27
N ASP A 259 74.95 31.01 -41.74
CA ASP A 259 73.96 29.93 -41.87
C ASP A 259 73.06 29.77 -40.63
N ASP A 260 73.35 30.46 -39.52
CA ASP A 260 72.61 30.38 -38.25
C ASP A 260 72.36 31.78 -37.65
N TYR A 261 71.72 32.65 -38.43
CA TYR A 261 71.33 33.99 -37.98
C TYR A 261 70.27 33.96 -36.88
N ASP A 262 69.49 32.88 -36.75
CA ASP A 262 68.44 32.75 -35.74
C ASP A 262 69.06 32.63 -34.33
N LEU A 263 70.03 31.72 -34.13
CA LEU A 263 70.78 31.62 -32.87
C LEU A 263 71.53 32.92 -32.54
N VAL A 264 72.14 33.56 -33.53
CA VAL A 264 72.80 34.87 -33.34
C VAL A 264 71.79 35.97 -32.96
N CYS A 265 70.57 35.92 -33.49
CA CYS A 265 69.48 36.84 -33.16
C CYS A 265 69.03 36.67 -31.70
N GLU A 266 68.78 35.43 -31.26
CA GLU A 266 68.39 35.11 -29.88
C GLU A 266 69.48 35.55 -28.87
N ILE A 267 70.74 35.18 -29.12
CA ILE A 267 71.89 35.57 -28.28
C ILE A 267 72.02 37.10 -28.23
N LEU A 268 71.87 37.80 -29.36
CA LEU A 268 71.93 39.26 -29.38
C LEU A 268 70.76 39.90 -28.64
N GLN A 269 69.53 39.39 -28.75
CA GLN A 269 68.35 39.91 -28.04
C GLN A 269 68.49 39.77 -26.52
N ALA A 270 68.98 38.62 -26.04
CA ALA A 270 69.20 38.32 -24.63
C ALA A 270 70.35 39.12 -23.98
N MET A 271 71.24 39.75 -24.76
CA MET A 271 72.25 40.68 -24.25
C MET A 271 71.66 42.03 -23.78
N ASP A 272 72.40 42.74 -22.93
CA ASP A 272 72.12 44.15 -22.66
C ASP A 272 72.31 45.01 -23.93
N ALA A 273 71.57 46.12 -24.02
CA ALA A 273 71.55 46.97 -25.21
C ALA A 273 72.91 47.62 -25.53
N SER A 274 73.78 47.84 -24.55
CA SER A 274 75.13 48.40 -24.77
C SER A 274 76.07 47.36 -25.36
N THR A 275 76.04 46.12 -24.86
CA THR A 275 76.81 45.00 -25.44
C THR A 275 76.31 44.64 -26.84
N ARG A 276 74.98 44.47 -27.04
CA ARG A 276 74.37 44.24 -28.37
C ARG A 276 74.78 45.33 -29.37
N SER A 277 74.63 46.60 -29.00
CA SER A 277 75.01 47.74 -29.85
C SER A 277 76.51 47.76 -30.19
N SER A 278 77.36 47.45 -29.21
CA SER A 278 78.81 47.40 -29.40
C SER A 278 79.27 46.28 -30.34
N ILE A 279 78.56 45.14 -30.33
CA ILE A 279 78.83 44.01 -31.23
C ILE A 279 78.32 44.33 -32.63
N LEU A 280 77.06 44.73 -32.80
CA LEU A 280 76.48 45.11 -34.10
C LEU A 280 77.28 46.22 -34.80
N SER A 281 77.81 47.19 -34.04
CA SER A 281 78.67 48.27 -34.57
C SER A 281 80.07 47.82 -35.02
N ALA A 282 80.44 46.56 -34.74
CA ALA A 282 81.74 45.98 -35.08
C ALA A 282 81.66 44.81 -36.09
N MET A 283 80.44 44.41 -36.48
CA MET A 283 80.15 43.39 -37.50
C MET A 283 80.22 43.94 -38.94
N ASP A 284 80.11 43.06 -39.93
CA ASP A 284 79.85 43.49 -41.31
C ASP A 284 78.48 44.18 -41.43
N ALA A 285 78.44 45.28 -42.19
CA ALA A 285 77.26 46.13 -42.31
C ALA A 285 76.05 45.42 -42.96
N LYS A 286 76.26 44.38 -43.77
CA LYS A 286 75.19 43.56 -44.35
C LYS A 286 74.63 42.59 -43.31
N ASN A 287 75.51 41.91 -42.57
CA ASN A 287 75.12 40.93 -41.55
C ASN A 287 74.39 41.62 -40.38
N ALA A 288 74.94 42.74 -39.88
CA ALA A 288 74.31 43.57 -38.86
C ALA A 288 72.92 44.07 -39.30
N ALA A 289 72.73 44.43 -40.57
CA ALA A 289 71.43 44.86 -41.10
C ALA A 289 70.41 43.71 -41.24
N ILE A 290 70.86 42.49 -41.53
CA ILE A 290 70.01 41.29 -41.53
C ILE A 290 69.53 40.99 -40.10
N LEU A 291 70.46 40.89 -39.15
CA LEU A 291 70.17 40.62 -37.74
C LEU A 291 69.29 41.71 -37.11
N THR A 292 69.56 42.99 -37.38
CA THR A 292 68.71 44.11 -36.90
C THR A 292 67.28 44.04 -37.44
N LYS A 293 67.07 43.44 -38.63
CA LYS A 293 65.73 43.20 -39.17
C LYS A 293 65.06 41.97 -38.53
N MET A 294 65.82 40.89 -38.29
CA MET A 294 65.30 39.66 -37.67
C MET A 294 64.89 39.88 -36.20
N MET A 295 65.55 40.81 -35.50
CA MET A 295 65.24 41.15 -34.11
C MET A 295 63.90 41.90 -33.89
N GLU A 296 63.13 42.20 -34.94
CA GLU A 296 61.86 42.95 -34.97
C GLU A 296 61.67 44.01 -33.84
N PRO A 297 62.49 45.09 -33.82
CA PRO A 297 62.55 46.08 -32.73
C PRO A 297 61.50 47.22 -32.78
#